data_AF-A0A7U3YDA9-F1
#
_entry.id   AF-A0A7U3YDA9-F1
#
_cell.length_a   1.000
_cell.length_b   1.000
_cell.length_c   1.000
_cell.angle_alpha   90.00
_cell.angle_beta   90.00
_cell.angle_gamma   90.00
#
_symmetry.space_group_name_H-M   'P 1'
#
loop_
_entity.id
_entity.type
_entity.pdbx_description
1 polymer ?
#
loop_
_entity_poly.entity_id
_entity_poly.type
_entity_poly.pdbx_seq_one_letter_code
_entity_poly.pdbx_strand_id
1 'polypeptide(L)'
;MMNFETKYLIRWGIPGWVFILFTYVTYLSYGKRFFLGNEFTVTQLLGIMVSLGFVGIVLGYLMHQMYFSVNWIFSKQSSKIMQKMLNIIKDKEKIEGIDEYRFEHHKAYFMFEYHWQKQLLQLDSEQRDYITERYRYMLTTIHGLGALLVSIVSSILSVSVLIFLYGHNAFSSVMIILLIYLGFSVWKGFCYYSENLIYFQANFINAFHNKELRKPDGERVENE
;
A
#
# COMPACT_ATOMS: atom_id res chain seq x y z
N MET A 1 17.81 18.23 -11.22
CA MET A 1 16.37 18.50 -11.39
C MET A 1 15.65 17.17 -11.18
N MET A 2 14.85 17.01 -10.12
CA MET A 2 14.16 15.75 -9.84
C MET A 2 12.99 15.63 -10.82
N ASN A 3 13.08 14.74 -11.80
CA ASN A 3 11.99 14.51 -12.74
C ASN A 3 10.81 13.96 -11.96
N PHE A 4 9.75 14.76 -11.84
CA PHE A 4 8.51 14.32 -11.22
C PHE A 4 7.91 13.21 -12.08
N GLU A 5 7.96 11.97 -11.61
CA GLU A 5 7.47 10.84 -12.40
C GLU A 5 5.94 10.76 -12.29
N THR A 6 5.25 10.90 -13.43
CA THR A 6 3.78 10.85 -13.55
C THR A 6 3.14 9.62 -12.88
N LYS A 7 3.91 8.53 -12.74
CA LYS A 7 3.48 7.31 -12.04
C LYS A 7 3.07 7.55 -10.58
N TYR A 8 3.62 8.58 -9.91
CA TYR A 8 3.24 8.93 -8.54
C TYR A 8 1.88 9.65 -8.47
N LEU A 9 1.59 10.55 -9.43
CA LEU A 9 0.29 11.22 -9.56
C LEU A 9 -0.85 10.22 -9.72
N ILE A 10 -0.68 9.27 -10.64
CA ILE A 10 -1.69 8.26 -10.94
C ILE A 10 -1.88 7.35 -9.71
N ARG A 11 -0.78 6.92 -9.08
CA ARG A 11 -0.84 6.04 -7.91
C ARG A 11 -1.58 6.68 -6.73
N TRP A 12 -1.32 7.95 -6.45
CA TRP A 12 -2.00 8.66 -5.37
C TRP A 12 -3.40 9.12 -5.75
N GLY A 13 -3.68 9.35 -7.03
CA GLY A 13 -5.00 9.76 -7.52
C GLY A 13 -6.04 8.64 -7.50
N ILE A 14 -5.65 7.40 -7.84
CA ILE A 14 -6.60 6.28 -7.99
C ILE A 14 -7.51 6.08 -6.76
N PRO A 15 -7.01 6.02 -5.51
CA PRO A 15 -7.89 5.90 -4.35
C PRO A 15 -8.89 7.05 -4.24
N GLY A 16 -8.46 8.30 -4.43
CA GLY A 16 -9.39 9.43 -4.34
C GLY A 16 -10.42 9.45 -5.47
N TRP A 17 -10.03 9.09 -6.69
CA TRP A 17 -10.97 9.00 -7.81
C TRP A 17 -11.99 7.89 -7.63
N VAL A 18 -11.59 6.73 -7.09
CA VAL A 18 -12.53 5.65 -6.76
C VAL A 18 -13.55 6.15 -5.74
N PHE A 19 -13.10 6.80 -4.66
CA PHE A 19 -14.00 7.36 -3.67
C PHE A 19 -14.99 8.37 -4.25
N ILE A 20 -14.50 9.35 -5.02
CA ILE A 20 -15.32 10.36 -5.68
C ILE A 20 -16.31 9.70 -6.63
N LEU A 21 -15.85 8.80 -7.51
CA LEU A 21 -16.67 8.16 -8.52
C LEU A 21 -17.85 7.43 -7.87
N PHE A 22 -17.58 6.51 -6.96
CA PHE A 22 -18.63 5.69 -6.36
C PHE A 22 -19.60 6.50 -5.51
N THR A 23 -19.10 7.44 -4.71
CA THR A 23 -19.95 8.27 -3.85
C THR A 23 -20.78 9.25 -4.67
N TYR A 24 -20.16 9.94 -5.61
CA TYR A 24 -20.82 10.99 -6.38
C TYR A 24 -21.80 10.43 -7.41
N VAL A 25 -21.44 9.37 -8.13
CA VAL A 25 -22.34 8.72 -9.09
C VAL A 25 -23.55 8.13 -8.36
N THR A 26 -23.36 7.55 -7.17
CA THR A 26 -24.48 7.09 -6.35
C THR A 26 -25.35 8.25 -5.89
N TYR A 27 -24.76 9.38 -5.48
CA TYR A 27 -25.51 10.57 -5.11
C TYR A 27 -26.40 11.09 -6.25
N LEU A 28 -25.87 11.15 -7.48
CA LEU A 28 -26.62 11.56 -8.66
C LEU A 28 -27.77 10.61 -9.00
N SER A 29 -27.65 9.31 -8.67
CA SER A 29 -28.71 8.32 -8.92
C SER A 29 -30.04 8.61 -8.20
N TYR A 30 -30.01 9.43 -7.14
CA TYR A 30 -31.20 9.87 -6.41
C TYR A 30 -31.92 11.07 -7.04
N GLY A 31 -31.70 11.32 -8.34
CA GLY A 31 -32.31 12.44 -9.06
C GLY A 31 -31.83 13.80 -8.57
N LYS A 32 -30.72 13.85 -7.83
CA LYS A 32 -30.08 15.09 -7.41
C LYS A 32 -29.40 15.69 -8.64
N ARG A 33 -29.75 16.94 -8.93
CA ARG A 33 -29.09 17.69 -10.00
C ARG A 33 -27.61 17.85 -9.66
N PHE A 34 -26.80 17.93 -10.69
CA PHE A 34 -25.40 18.31 -10.54
C PHE A 34 -25.35 19.64 -9.76
N PHE A 35 -24.52 19.73 -8.72
CA PHE A 35 -24.38 20.94 -7.89
C PHE A 35 -24.03 22.20 -8.71
N LEU A 36 -23.59 22.04 -9.96
CA LEU A 36 -23.09 23.11 -10.84
C LEU A 36 -24.08 23.51 -11.96
N GLY A 37 -25.33 23.04 -11.95
CA GLY A 37 -26.39 23.50 -12.88
C GLY A 37 -26.80 22.49 -13.96
N ASN A 38 -27.77 22.90 -14.80
CA ASN A 38 -28.42 22.03 -15.79
C ASN A 38 -27.72 22.00 -17.16
N GLU A 39 -26.87 22.96 -17.48
CA GLU A 39 -26.20 23.06 -18.78
C GLU A 39 -24.71 23.37 -18.57
N PHE A 40 -23.84 22.48 -19.08
CA PHE A 40 -22.40 22.68 -19.06
C PHE A 40 -21.90 22.94 -20.48
N THR A 41 -21.17 24.03 -20.64
CA THR A 41 -20.32 24.23 -21.82
C THR A 41 -19.15 23.24 -21.80
N VAL A 42 -18.58 22.95 -22.97
CA VAL A 42 -17.39 22.08 -23.10
C VAL A 42 -16.24 22.56 -22.20
N THR A 43 -16.04 23.87 -22.10
CA THR A 43 -15.02 24.48 -21.24
C THR A 43 -15.30 24.26 -19.76
N GLN A 44 -16.55 24.37 -19.31
CA GLN A 44 -16.93 24.09 -17.93
C GLN A 44 -16.76 22.61 -17.59
N LEU A 45 -17.16 21.71 -18.51
CA LEU A 45 -16.96 20.27 -18.33
C LEU A 45 -15.48 19.94 -18.19
N LEU A 46 -14.63 20.52 -19.05
CA LEU A 46 -13.18 20.36 -18.97
C LEU A 46 -12.63 20.88 -17.63
N GLY A 47 -13.07 22.06 -17.19
CA GLY A 47 -12.69 22.63 -15.89
C GLY A 47 -13.07 21.74 -14.70
N ILE A 48 -14.26 21.14 -14.74
CA ILE A 48 -14.72 20.17 -13.73
C ILE A 48 -13.85 18.92 -13.74
N MET A 49 -13.55 18.36 -14.92
CA MET A 49 -12.71 17.15 -15.02
C MET A 49 -11.29 17.40 -14.48
N VAL A 50 -10.67 18.53 -14.81
CA VAL A 50 -9.35 18.91 -14.29
C VAL A 50 -9.41 19.09 -12.77
N SER A 51 -10.45 19.75 -12.26
CA SER A 51 -10.63 19.97 -10.82
C SER A 51 -10.83 18.65 -10.07
N LEU A 52 -11.67 17.75 -10.57
CA LEU A 52 -11.87 16.41 -10.00
C LEU A 52 -10.58 15.58 -10.05
N GLY A 53 -9.78 15.74 -11.09
CA GLY A 53 -8.44 15.16 -11.19
C GLY A 53 -7.57 15.57 -10.00
N PHE A 54 -7.45 16.87 -9.75
CA PHE A 54 -6.66 17.42 -8.64
C PHE A 54 -7.21 17.04 -7.27
N VAL A 55 -8.53 17.18 -7.06
CA VAL A 55 -9.18 16.81 -5.80
C VAL A 55 -8.97 15.34 -5.48
N GLY A 56 -9.06 14.46 -6.49
CA GLY A 56 -8.80 13.04 -6.29
C GLY A 56 -7.37 12.72 -5.87
N ILE A 57 -6.37 13.44 -6.37
CA ILE A 57 -4.98 13.29 -5.92
C ILE A 57 -4.84 13.66 -4.44
N VAL A 58 -5.42 14.78 -4.03
CA VAL A 58 -5.38 15.22 -2.62
C VAL A 58 -6.09 14.22 -1.72
N LEU A 59 -7.30 13.79 -2.09
CA LEU A 59 -8.05 12.81 -1.32
C LEU A 59 -7.33 11.47 -1.25
N GLY A 60 -6.75 10.99 -2.35
CA GLY A 60 -6.05 9.72 -2.35
C GLY A 60 -4.73 9.76 -1.57
N TYR A 61 -4.05 10.90 -1.50
CA TYR A 61 -2.94 11.11 -0.56
C TYR A 61 -3.42 11.00 0.89
N LEU A 62 -4.56 11.61 1.25
CA LEU A 62 -5.14 11.46 2.59
C LEU A 62 -5.50 9.99 2.89
N MET A 63 -6.04 9.24 1.93
CA MET A 63 -6.32 7.81 2.09
C MET A 63 -5.03 7.00 2.31
N HIS A 64 -3.93 7.37 1.66
CA HIS A 64 -2.61 6.79 1.94
C HIS A 64 -2.17 7.03 3.38
N GLN A 65 -2.35 8.24 3.90
CA GLN A 65 -2.04 8.57 5.29
C GLN A 65 -2.94 7.80 6.26
N MET A 66 -4.24 7.74 5.99
CA MET A 66 -5.19 6.95 6.79
C MET A 66 -4.80 5.47 6.83
N TYR A 67 -4.46 4.88 5.69
CA TYR A 67 -3.98 3.49 5.64
C TYR A 67 -2.74 3.31 6.53
N PHE A 68 -1.76 4.19 6.42
CA PHE A 68 -0.54 4.12 7.23
C PHE A 68 -0.87 4.27 8.73
N SER A 69 -1.69 5.24 9.10
CA SER A 69 -2.12 5.45 10.49
C SER A 69 -2.86 4.23 11.05
N VAL A 70 -3.84 3.69 10.33
CA VAL A 70 -4.60 2.50 10.77
C VAL A 70 -3.67 1.30 10.92
N ASN A 71 -2.81 1.07 9.94
CA ASN A 71 -1.96 -0.10 9.93
C ASN A 71 -0.84 -0.02 10.98
N TRP A 72 -0.25 1.17 11.16
CA TRP A 72 0.93 1.34 12.01
C TRP A 72 0.60 1.71 13.46
N ILE A 73 -0.43 2.51 13.70
CA ILE A 73 -0.77 2.99 15.06
C ILE A 73 -1.78 2.05 15.72
N PHE A 74 -2.81 1.63 14.97
CA PHE A 74 -3.97 0.95 15.55
C PHE A 74 -3.93 -0.58 15.40
N SER A 75 -2.89 -1.13 14.79
CA SER A 75 -2.81 -2.56 14.51
C SER A 75 -1.52 -3.20 15.01
N LYS A 76 -1.59 -4.48 15.39
CA LYS A 76 -0.41 -5.31 15.73
C LYS A 76 0.30 -5.86 14.47
N GLN A 77 0.22 -5.17 13.34
CA GLN A 77 0.75 -5.66 12.07
C GLN A 77 2.26 -5.85 12.09
N SER A 78 3.02 -4.94 12.72
CA SER A 78 4.47 -5.08 12.92
C SER A 78 4.83 -6.39 13.62
N SER A 79 4.10 -6.75 14.68
CA SER A 79 4.27 -8.02 15.39
C SER A 79 3.99 -9.23 14.50
N LYS A 80 2.91 -9.19 13.71
CA LYS A 80 2.54 -10.32 12.83
C LYS A 80 3.57 -10.53 11.74
N ILE A 81 4.03 -9.44 11.12
CA ILE A 81 5.09 -9.44 10.12
C ILE A 81 6.36 -10.04 10.74
N MET A 82 6.75 -9.56 11.92
CA MET A 82 7.93 -10.05 12.63
C MET A 82 7.88 -11.56 12.90
N GLN A 83 6.77 -12.04 13.48
CA GLN A 83 6.61 -13.46 13.78
C GLN A 83 6.70 -14.32 12.51
N LYS A 84 6.09 -13.88 11.41
CA LYS A 84 6.17 -14.60 10.13
C LYS A 84 7.59 -14.64 9.59
N MET A 85 8.31 -13.52 9.61
CA MET A 85 9.69 -13.48 9.14
C MET A 85 10.60 -14.39 9.98
N LEU A 86 10.52 -14.31 11.31
CA LEU A 86 11.32 -15.14 12.22
C LEU A 86 11.04 -16.64 12.08
N ASN A 87 9.83 -17.02 11.66
CA ASN A 87 9.50 -18.43 11.39
C ASN A 87 10.12 -18.95 10.08
N ILE A 88 10.51 -18.06 9.16
CA ILE A 88 11.11 -18.43 7.86
C ILE A 88 12.65 -18.39 7.93
N ILE A 89 13.21 -17.51 8.77
CA ILE A 89 14.66 -17.37 8.92
C ILE A 89 15.21 -18.56 9.69
N LYS A 90 16.17 -19.28 9.09
CA LYS A 90 16.78 -20.47 9.68
C LYS A 90 17.73 -20.10 10.83
N ASP A 91 18.59 -19.12 10.59
CA ASP A 91 19.63 -18.67 11.53
C ASP A 91 19.21 -17.39 12.27
N LYS A 92 18.06 -17.42 12.94
CA LYS A 92 17.52 -16.23 13.64
C LYS A 92 18.45 -15.69 14.74
N GLU A 93 19.29 -16.55 15.32
CA GLU A 93 20.27 -16.20 16.36
C GLU A 93 21.39 -15.28 15.85
N LYS A 94 21.63 -15.23 14.53
CA LYS A 94 22.61 -14.32 13.92
C LYS A 94 22.09 -12.89 13.79
N ILE A 95 20.83 -12.62 14.12
CA ILE A 95 20.25 -11.28 14.05
C ILE A 95 20.30 -10.65 15.44
N GLU A 96 21.39 -9.93 15.70
CA GLU A 96 21.62 -9.22 16.96
C GLU A 96 20.48 -8.25 17.31
N GLY A 97 20.18 -8.10 18.61
CA GLY A 97 19.24 -7.09 19.10
C GLY A 97 17.74 -7.36 18.85
N ILE A 98 17.35 -8.40 18.10
CA ILE A 98 15.92 -8.74 17.93
C ILE A 98 15.29 -9.23 19.24
N ASP A 99 16.03 -10.01 20.04
CA ASP A 99 15.50 -10.56 21.31
C ASP A 99 15.26 -9.48 22.38
N GLU A 100 16.05 -8.40 22.35
CA GLU A 100 15.91 -7.26 23.27
C GLU A 100 14.56 -6.54 23.07
N TYR A 101 14.09 -6.47 21.82
CA TYR A 101 12.84 -5.79 21.46
C TYR A 101 11.68 -6.75 21.19
N ARG A 102 11.79 -8.03 21.57
CA ARG A 102 10.78 -9.06 21.27
C ARG A 102 9.36 -8.66 21.70
N PHE A 103 9.23 -7.93 22.80
CA PHE A 103 7.96 -7.44 23.35
C PHE A 103 7.58 -6.05 22.84
N GLU A 104 8.51 -5.32 22.21
CA GLU A 104 8.31 -4.01 21.59
C GLU A 104 8.25 -4.15 20.06
N HIS A 105 7.13 -4.68 19.57
CA HIS A 105 6.98 -5.15 18.19
C HIS A 105 7.36 -4.16 17.08
N HIS A 106 7.14 -2.85 17.28
CA HIS A 106 7.59 -1.83 16.33
C HIS A 106 9.10 -1.64 16.33
N LYS A 107 9.74 -1.64 17.51
CA LYS A 107 11.21 -1.55 17.61
C LYS A 107 11.86 -2.79 17.03
N ALA A 108 11.34 -3.99 17.30
CA ALA A 108 11.81 -5.22 16.67
C ALA A 108 11.72 -5.16 15.14
N TYR A 109 10.61 -4.63 14.60
CA TYR A 109 10.46 -4.43 13.16
C TYR A 109 11.48 -3.45 12.58
N PHE A 110 11.69 -2.30 13.23
CA PHE A 110 12.69 -1.33 12.78
C PHE A 110 14.13 -1.86 12.88
N MET A 111 14.44 -2.62 13.93
CA MET A 111 15.75 -3.26 14.08
C MET A 111 15.99 -4.27 12.97
N PHE A 112 14.98 -5.09 12.65
CA PHE A 112 15.07 -6.02 11.52
C PHE A 112 15.28 -5.29 10.19
N GLU A 113 14.49 -4.25 9.89
CA GLU A 113 14.66 -3.44 8.66
C GLU A 113 16.06 -2.83 8.60
N TYR A 114 16.59 -2.34 9.73
CA TYR A 114 17.97 -1.85 9.82
C TYR A 114 18.99 -2.94 9.49
N HIS A 115 18.86 -4.15 10.05
CA HIS A 115 19.76 -5.27 9.73
C HIS A 115 19.66 -5.67 8.26
N TRP A 116 18.46 -5.75 7.71
CA TRP A 116 18.21 -6.05 6.31
C TRP A 116 18.91 -5.04 5.39
N GLN A 117 18.79 -3.75 5.69
CA GLN A 117 19.48 -2.67 4.97
C GLN A 117 21.00 -2.72 5.15
N LYS A 118 21.50 -3.02 6.35
CA LYS A 118 22.94 -3.16 6.61
C LYS A 118 23.57 -4.27 5.78
N GLN A 119 22.86 -5.39 5.59
CA GLN A 119 23.32 -6.50 4.76
C GLN A 119 23.33 -6.13 3.27
N LEU A 120 22.32 -5.39 2.79
CA LEU A 120 22.27 -4.89 1.41
C LEU A 120 23.51 -4.06 1.02
N LEU A 121 24.05 -3.27 1.96
CA LEU A 121 25.23 -2.44 1.71
C LEU A 121 26.51 -3.26 1.46
N GLN A 122 26.53 -4.54 1.84
CA GLN A 122 27.67 -5.43 1.64
C GLN A 122 27.65 -6.18 0.30
N LEU A 123 26.62 -5.96 -0.52
CA LEU A 123 26.49 -6.60 -1.83
C LEU A 123 27.10 -5.74 -2.93
N ASP A 124 27.43 -6.40 -4.05
CA ASP A 124 27.78 -5.69 -5.28
C ASP A 124 26.63 -4.79 -5.77
N SER A 125 26.98 -3.80 -6.60
CA SER A 125 26.02 -2.79 -7.05
C SER A 125 24.85 -3.38 -7.84
N GLU A 126 25.09 -4.37 -8.70
CA GLU A 126 24.04 -4.95 -9.55
C GLU A 126 23.03 -5.74 -8.71
N GLN A 127 23.51 -6.59 -7.79
CA GLN A 127 22.65 -7.35 -6.88
C GLN A 127 21.87 -6.42 -5.95
N ARG A 128 22.54 -5.42 -5.37
CA ARG A 128 21.91 -4.44 -4.49
C ARG A 128 20.80 -3.67 -5.20
N ASP A 129 21.04 -3.22 -6.43
CA ASP A 129 20.07 -2.44 -7.20
C ASP A 129 18.84 -3.29 -7.55
N TYR A 130 19.04 -4.53 -7.99
CA TYR A 130 17.94 -5.47 -8.25
C TYR A 130 17.08 -5.72 -7.00
N ILE A 131 17.71 -6.03 -5.87
CA ILE A 131 17.00 -6.35 -4.63
C ILE A 131 16.26 -5.12 -4.10
N THR A 132 16.90 -3.95 -4.15
CA THR A 132 16.31 -2.68 -3.72
C THR A 132 15.11 -2.31 -4.59
N GLU A 133 15.22 -2.45 -5.91
CA GLU A 133 14.13 -2.17 -6.82
C GLU A 133 12.94 -3.11 -6.60
N ARG A 134 13.20 -4.41 -6.43
CA ARG A 134 12.16 -5.40 -6.15
C ARG A 134 11.47 -5.14 -4.82
N TYR A 135 12.23 -4.84 -3.77
CA TYR A 135 11.69 -4.44 -2.46
C TYR A 135 10.80 -3.21 -2.59
N ARG A 136 11.31 -2.15 -3.22
CA ARG A 136 10.58 -0.90 -3.47
C ARG A 136 9.28 -1.15 -4.22
N TYR A 137 9.31 -1.99 -5.26
CA TYR A 137 8.13 -2.36 -6.03
C TYR A 137 7.05 -3.00 -5.15
N MET A 138 7.41 -4.02 -4.36
CA MET A 138 6.45 -4.71 -3.48
C MET A 138 5.88 -3.77 -2.41
N LEU A 139 6.74 -3.04 -1.71
CA LEU A 139 6.33 -2.11 -0.64
C LEU A 139 5.37 -1.04 -1.18
N THR A 140 5.73 -0.44 -2.31
CA THR A 140 4.91 0.56 -2.98
C THR A 140 3.55 0.00 -3.41
N THR A 141 3.53 -1.25 -3.91
CA THR A 141 2.30 -1.91 -4.34
C THR A 141 1.39 -2.21 -3.15
N ILE A 142 1.94 -2.71 -2.04
CA ILE A 142 1.21 -2.93 -0.79
C ILE A 142 0.58 -1.64 -0.29
N HIS A 143 1.32 -0.53 -0.27
CA HIS A 143 0.79 0.76 0.15
C HIS A 143 -0.29 1.29 -0.78
N GLY A 144 -0.12 1.14 -2.10
CA GLY A 144 -1.14 1.54 -3.08
C GLY A 144 -2.45 0.74 -2.92
N LEU A 145 -2.35 -0.58 -2.76
CA LEU A 145 -3.51 -1.44 -2.50
C LEU A 145 -4.14 -1.14 -1.13
N GLY A 146 -3.33 -0.83 -0.13
CA GLY A 146 -3.79 -0.41 1.20
C GLY A 146 -4.62 0.88 1.15
N ALA A 147 -4.12 1.92 0.47
CA ALA A 147 -4.87 3.16 0.27
C ALA A 147 -6.17 2.93 -0.51
N LEU A 148 -6.13 2.06 -1.53
CA LEU A 148 -7.30 1.70 -2.31
C LEU A 148 -8.35 0.95 -1.47
N LEU A 149 -7.94 0.07 -0.55
CA LEU A 149 -8.85 -0.58 0.40
C LEU A 149 -9.54 0.45 1.29
N VAL A 150 -8.81 1.41 1.84
CA VAL A 150 -9.40 2.50 2.64
C VAL A 150 -10.43 3.26 1.81
N SER A 151 -10.09 3.63 0.57
CA SER A 151 -11.04 4.27 -0.35
C SER A 151 -12.31 3.44 -0.56
N ILE A 152 -12.18 2.13 -0.81
CA ILE A 152 -13.33 1.24 -1.05
C ILE A 152 -14.20 1.17 0.21
N VAL A 153 -13.61 1.01 1.39
CA VAL A 153 -14.35 0.99 2.66
C VAL A 153 -15.06 2.33 2.90
N SER A 154 -14.36 3.46 2.71
CA SER A 154 -14.97 4.79 2.81
C SER A 154 -16.10 4.99 1.81
N SER A 155 -15.99 4.44 0.60
CA SER A 155 -17.04 4.48 -0.42
C SER A 155 -18.26 3.66 0.00
N ILE A 156 -18.06 2.44 0.52
CA ILE A 156 -19.15 1.60 1.03
C ILE A 156 -19.89 2.30 2.17
N LEU A 157 -19.16 2.93 3.10
CA LEU A 157 -19.74 3.70 4.20
C LEU A 157 -20.54 4.89 3.67
N SER A 158 -19.97 5.64 2.71
CA SER A 158 -20.63 6.82 2.14
C SER A 158 -21.90 6.44 1.36
N VAL A 159 -21.85 5.39 0.56
CA VAL A 159 -23.02 4.86 -0.16
C VAL A 159 -24.07 4.34 0.83
N SER A 160 -23.67 3.64 1.88
CA SER A 160 -24.60 3.20 2.94
C SER A 160 -25.30 4.37 3.63
N VAL A 161 -24.58 5.45 3.91
CA VAL A 161 -25.17 6.69 4.45
C VAL A 161 -26.16 7.31 3.45
N LEU A 162 -25.83 7.35 2.16
CA LEU A 162 -26.77 7.84 1.13
C LEU A 162 -28.05 6.99 1.05
N ILE A 163 -27.93 5.67 1.14
CA ILE A 163 -29.07 4.75 1.20
C ILE A 163 -29.93 5.03 2.43
N PHE A 164 -29.29 5.22 3.59
CA PHE A 164 -30.00 5.54 4.83
C PHE A 164 -30.75 6.88 4.75
N LEU A 165 -30.15 7.91 4.14
CA LEU A 165 -30.72 9.25 4.06
C LEU A 165 -31.79 9.40 2.97
N TYR A 166 -31.62 8.76 1.82
CA TYR A 166 -32.47 8.96 0.63
C TYR A 166 -33.30 7.75 0.25
N GLY A 167 -33.20 6.67 1.02
CA GLY A 167 -33.86 5.40 0.75
C GLY A 167 -33.05 4.50 -0.19
N HIS A 168 -33.54 3.28 -0.34
CA HIS A 168 -32.94 2.29 -1.24
C HIS A 168 -33.32 2.57 -2.70
N ASN A 169 -32.38 2.36 -3.61
CA ASN A 169 -32.67 2.26 -5.05
C ASN A 169 -31.84 1.12 -5.65
N ALA A 170 -32.26 0.58 -6.79
CA ALA A 170 -31.58 -0.57 -7.41
C ALA A 170 -30.11 -0.24 -7.78
N PHE A 171 -29.83 1.00 -8.15
CA PHE A 171 -28.50 1.45 -8.55
C PHE A 171 -27.49 1.44 -7.39
N SER A 172 -27.89 1.88 -6.20
CA SER A 172 -27.04 1.89 -5.01
C SER A 172 -26.70 0.48 -4.54
N SER A 173 -27.61 -0.49 -4.71
CA SER A 173 -27.29 -1.92 -4.53
C SER A 173 -26.22 -2.41 -5.50
N VAL A 174 -26.33 -2.07 -6.79
CA VAL A 174 -25.31 -2.44 -7.80
C VAL A 174 -23.95 -1.84 -7.43
N MET A 175 -23.93 -0.58 -6.99
CA MET A 175 -22.68 0.07 -6.57
C MET A 175 -22.03 -0.61 -5.36
N ILE A 176 -22.82 -1.02 -4.36
CA ILE A 176 -22.31 -1.78 -3.21
C ILE A 176 -21.76 -3.14 -3.65
N ILE A 177 -22.46 -3.87 -4.51
CA ILE A 177 -21.98 -5.18 -5.01
C ILE A 177 -20.64 -5.01 -5.74
N LEU A 178 -20.52 -3.99 -6.60
CA LEU A 178 -19.28 -3.70 -7.31
C LEU A 178 -18.14 -3.33 -6.35
N LEU A 179 -18.42 -2.50 -5.33
CA LEU A 179 -17.45 -2.13 -4.30
C LEU A 179 -17.00 -3.35 -3.48
N ILE A 180 -17.90 -4.28 -3.14
CA ILE A 180 -17.56 -5.53 -2.45
C ILE A 180 -16.66 -6.40 -3.32
N TYR A 181 -16.99 -6.56 -4.61
CA TYR A 181 -16.17 -7.32 -5.55
C TYR A 181 -14.76 -6.72 -5.70
N LEU A 182 -14.68 -5.40 -5.92
CA LEU A 182 -13.40 -4.69 -5.99
C LEU A 182 -12.63 -4.81 -4.67
N GLY A 183 -13.31 -4.63 -3.54
CA GLY A 183 -12.73 -4.78 -2.21
C GLY A 183 -12.10 -6.15 -2.00
N PHE A 184 -12.80 -7.22 -2.41
CA PHE A 184 -12.27 -8.59 -2.35
C PHE A 184 -11.03 -8.77 -3.24
N SER A 185 -11.07 -8.28 -4.48
CA SER A 185 -9.95 -8.37 -5.42
C SER A 185 -8.70 -7.64 -4.90
N VAL A 186 -8.88 -6.39 -4.46
CA VAL A 186 -7.80 -5.58 -3.88
C VAL A 186 -7.26 -6.20 -2.60
N TRP A 187 -8.13 -6.75 -1.74
CA TRP A 187 -7.73 -7.46 -0.52
C TRP A 187 -6.86 -8.68 -0.83
N LYS A 188 -7.28 -9.51 -1.79
CA LYS A 188 -6.47 -10.67 -2.22
C LYS A 188 -5.10 -10.24 -2.75
N GLY A 189 -5.04 -9.19 -3.55
CA GLY A 189 -3.78 -8.61 -4.02
C GLY A 189 -2.92 -8.11 -2.87
N PHE A 190 -3.51 -7.39 -1.91
CA PHE A 190 -2.82 -6.85 -0.74
C PHE A 190 -2.19 -7.97 0.10
N CYS A 191 -2.95 -9.04 0.39
CA CYS A 191 -2.44 -10.20 1.10
C CYS A 191 -1.29 -10.87 0.33
N TYR A 192 -1.46 -11.10 -0.99
CA TYR A 192 -0.44 -11.73 -1.81
C TYR A 192 0.89 -10.96 -1.78
N TYR A 193 0.85 -9.65 -2.04
CA TYR A 193 2.08 -8.84 -2.04
C TYR A 193 2.69 -8.72 -0.65
N SER A 194 1.87 -8.66 0.41
CA SER A 194 2.37 -8.62 1.79
C SER A 194 3.11 -9.91 2.16
N GLU A 195 2.55 -11.09 1.84
CA GLU A 195 3.25 -12.36 2.06
C GLU A 195 4.53 -12.43 1.21
N ASN A 196 4.45 -12.06 -0.07
CA ASN A 196 5.60 -12.09 -0.96
C ASN A 196 6.76 -11.22 -0.44
N LEU A 197 6.47 -10.04 0.12
CA LEU A 197 7.48 -9.19 0.74
C LEU A 197 8.15 -9.86 1.95
N ILE A 198 7.37 -10.48 2.83
CA ILE A 198 7.87 -11.22 4.00
C ILE A 198 8.80 -12.35 3.55
N TYR A 199 8.36 -13.18 2.60
CA TYR A 199 9.17 -14.28 2.06
C TYR A 199 10.44 -13.75 1.38
N PHE A 200 10.33 -12.65 0.63
CA PHE A 200 11.46 -12.04 -0.03
C PHE A 200 12.52 -11.55 0.96
N GLN A 201 12.12 -10.82 2.00
CA GLN A 201 13.04 -10.32 3.03
C GLN A 201 13.67 -11.49 3.81
N ALA A 202 12.87 -12.47 4.24
CA ALA A 202 13.39 -13.62 5.00
C ALA A 202 14.35 -14.49 4.17
N ASN A 203 14.02 -14.76 2.90
CA ASN A 203 14.89 -15.53 2.01
C ASN A 203 16.17 -14.75 1.66
N PHE A 204 16.11 -13.43 1.54
CA PHE A 204 17.30 -12.60 1.40
C PHE A 204 18.25 -12.78 2.59
N ILE A 205 17.75 -12.71 3.83
CA ILE A 205 18.58 -12.91 5.03
C ILE A 205 19.18 -14.32 5.04
N ASN A 206 18.38 -15.35 4.72
CA ASN A 206 18.87 -16.72 4.63
C ASN A 206 19.99 -16.87 3.58
N ALA A 207 19.80 -16.33 2.38
CA ALA A 207 20.80 -16.38 1.30
C ALA A 207 22.09 -15.62 1.69
N PHE A 208 21.94 -14.49 2.38
CA PHE A 208 23.06 -13.72 2.89
C PHE A 208 23.85 -14.51 3.95
N HIS A 209 23.18 -15.12 4.93
CA HIS A 209 23.81 -15.94 5.96
C HIS A 209 24.49 -17.20 5.39
N ASN A 210 23.95 -17.76 4.31
CA ASN A 210 24.52 -18.91 3.60
C ASN A 210 25.67 -18.53 2.64
N LYS A 211 26.07 -17.25 2.56
CA LYS A 211 27.06 -16.74 1.60
C LYS A 211 26.71 -17.04 0.12
N GLU A 212 25.41 -17.13 -0.20
CA GLU A 212 24.93 -17.37 -1.57
C GLU A 212 24.93 -16.08 -2.41
N LEU A 213 25.00 -14.92 -1.76
CA LEU A 213 25.07 -13.60 -2.39
C LEU A 213 26.54 -13.17 -2.56
N ARG A 214 26.84 -12.47 -3.66
CA ARG A 214 28.21 -12.09 -4.00
C ARG A 214 28.57 -10.79 -3.27
N LYS A 215 29.69 -10.81 -2.56
CA LYS A 215 30.30 -9.60 -2.01
C LYS A 215 31.16 -8.94 -3.09
N PRO A 216 31.32 -7.60 -3.08
CA PRO A 216 31.96 -6.82 -4.14
C PRO A 216 33.36 -7.31 -4.53
N ASP A 217 34.09 -7.90 -3.57
CA ASP A 217 35.39 -8.50 -3.81
C ASP A 217 35.34 -9.98 -3.42
N GLY A 218 35.91 -10.83 -4.27
CA GLY A 218 35.94 -12.29 -4.16
C GLY A 218 36.67 -12.86 -2.94
N GLU A 219 36.71 -12.16 -1.82
CA GLU A 219 37.18 -12.69 -0.54
C GLU A 219 36.05 -13.47 0.13
N ARG A 220 36.16 -14.80 0.06
CA ARG A 220 35.61 -15.65 1.11
C ARG A 220 36.20 -15.14 2.41
N VAL A 221 35.35 -14.68 3.32
CA VAL A 221 35.73 -14.53 4.73
C VAL A 221 36.23 -15.89 5.20
N GLU A 222 37.55 -16.04 5.24
CA GLU A 222 38.24 -17.07 6.01
C GLU A 222 37.90 -16.83 7.48
N ASN A 223 37.60 -17.93 8.16
CA ASN A 223 37.24 -17.93 9.56
C ASN A 223 38.49 -17.59 10.38
N GLU A 224 38.38 -16.61 11.28
CA GLU A 224 39.10 -16.61 12.56
C GLU A 224 38.09 -16.72 13.69
#